data_AF-A0A3M1E425-F1
#
_entry.id   AF-A0A3M1E425-F1
#
_cell.length_a   1.000
_cell.length_b   1.000
_cell.length_c   1.000
_cell.angle_alpha   90.00
_cell.angle_beta   90.00
_cell.angle_gamma   90.00
#
_symmetry.space_group_name_H-M   'P 1'
#
loop_
_entity.id
_entity.type
_entity.pdbx_description
1 polymer ?
#
loop_
_entity_poly.entity_id
_entity_poly.type
_entity_poly.pdbx_seq_one_letter_code
_entity_poly.pdbx_strand_id
1 'polypeptide(L)'
;MEGRAGDFTVTVRHRPTYVDPEKCINCGLCAAVCPVDLPSFFEEALVTRKAIYKMAPRALPDAYVVDKVPRCETCGRCVAVCPTGAVNLNEEPYEQDLNVGAIILSMGYALSDPEEYGELGYGRFPNVIHSMQYERLASRSGPTEGIVLRPSDGKVPKRIAWLQCV
;
A
#
# COMPACT_ATOMS: atom_id res chain seq x y z
N MET A 1 7.08 -3.33 -25.96
CA MET A 1 7.38 -1.99 -26.47
C MET A 1 8.18 -2.17 -27.73
N GLU A 2 7.73 -1.51 -28.79
CA GLU A 2 8.38 -1.54 -30.11
C GLU A 2 8.47 -0.11 -30.65
N GLY A 3 9.34 0.11 -31.64
CA GLY A 3 9.50 1.41 -32.30
C GLY A 3 10.83 2.11 -31.99
N ARG A 4 10.86 3.42 -32.25
CA ARG A 4 12.06 4.28 -32.18
C ARG A 4 11.73 5.63 -31.57
N ALA A 5 12.75 6.42 -31.24
CA ALA A 5 12.55 7.78 -30.73
C ALA A 5 11.62 8.59 -31.65
N GLY A 6 10.57 9.18 -31.07
CA GLY A 6 9.52 9.90 -31.78
C GLY A 6 8.33 9.05 -32.23
N ASP A 7 8.41 7.73 -32.15
CA ASP A 7 7.37 6.80 -32.63
C ASP A 7 7.47 5.44 -31.91
N PHE A 8 6.90 5.37 -30.71
CA PHE A 8 6.83 4.16 -29.90
C PHE A 8 5.39 3.66 -29.80
N THR A 9 5.22 2.35 -29.90
CA THR A 9 4.00 1.65 -29.50
C THR A 9 4.24 0.91 -28.20
N VAL A 10 3.45 1.25 -27.18
CA VAL A 10 3.58 0.72 -25.81
C VAL A 10 2.26 0.10 -25.39
N THR A 11 2.29 -1.17 -25.04
CA THR A 11 1.17 -1.87 -24.41
C THR A 11 1.21 -1.65 -22.90
N VAL A 12 0.17 -1.01 -22.37
CA VAL A 12 -0.02 -0.80 -20.93
C VAL A 12 -1.04 -1.80 -20.42
N ARG A 13 -0.64 -2.63 -19.47
CA ARG A 13 -1.56 -3.55 -18.77
C ARG A 13 -2.14 -2.86 -17.55
N HIS A 14 -3.45 -2.64 -17.58
CA HIS A 14 -4.23 -2.16 -16.44
C HIS A 14 -4.56 -3.34 -15.53
N ARG A 15 -4.18 -3.23 -14.26
CA ARG A 15 -4.56 -4.21 -13.23
C ARG A 15 -5.85 -3.75 -12.56
N PRO A 16 -6.79 -4.67 -12.28
CA PRO A 16 -8.04 -4.32 -11.62
C PRO A 16 -7.78 -3.82 -10.20
N THR A 17 -8.42 -2.71 -9.83
CA THR A 17 -8.48 -2.23 -8.45
C THR A 17 -9.67 -2.79 -7.70
N TYR A 18 -10.61 -3.42 -8.43
CA TYR A 18 -11.87 -4.01 -7.98
C TYR A 18 -12.84 -3.02 -7.33
N VAL A 19 -12.56 -1.72 -7.48
CA VAL A 19 -13.38 -0.63 -6.97
C VAL A 19 -13.36 0.50 -7.99
N ASP A 20 -14.55 0.85 -8.46
CA ASP A 20 -14.79 1.96 -9.37
C ASP A 20 -14.62 3.31 -8.61
N PRO A 21 -13.58 4.10 -8.92
CA PRO A 21 -13.29 5.33 -8.18
C PRO A 21 -14.37 6.41 -8.40
N GLU A 22 -15.10 6.40 -9.52
CA GLU A 22 -16.16 7.37 -9.80
C GLU A 22 -17.42 7.12 -8.97
N LYS A 23 -17.62 5.88 -8.50
CA LYS A 23 -18.74 5.48 -7.64
C LYS A 23 -18.37 5.42 -6.16
N CYS A 24 -17.08 5.39 -5.83
CA CYS A 24 -16.63 5.25 -4.46
C CYS A 24 -16.84 6.54 -3.67
N ILE A 25 -17.59 6.48 -2.57
CA ILE A 25 -17.85 7.64 -1.68
C ILE A 25 -17.03 7.61 -0.39
N ASN A 26 -16.01 6.75 -0.31
CA ASN A 26 -15.10 6.65 0.84
C ASN A 26 -15.77 6.43 2.22
N CYS A 27 -16.92 5.76 2.27
CA CYS A 27 -17.67 5.55 3.52
C CYS A 27 -17.04 4.52 4.48
N GLY A 28 -16.13 3.66 4.02
CA GLY A 28 -15.42 2.67 4.86
C GLY A 28 -16.21 1.43 5.28
N LEU A 29 -17.50 1.31 4.93
CA LEU A 29 -18.34 0.15 5.28
C LEU A 29 -17.75 -1.18 4.81
N CYS A 30 -17.15 -1.21 3.63
CA CYS A 30 -16.56 -2.40 3.04
C CYS A 30 -15.34 -2.91 3.84
N ALA A 31 -14.51 -2.00 4.37
CA ALA A 31 -13.38 -2.36 5.23
C ALA A 31 -13.87 -2.87 6.58
N ALA A 32 -14.89 -2.24 7.17
CA ALA A 32 -15.45 -2.66 8.47
C ALA A 32 -15.95 -4.11 8.48
N VAL A 33 -16.51 -4.61 7.36
CA VAL A 33 -17.02 -5.99 7.25
C VAL A 33 -16.00 -7.01 6.76
N CYS A 34 -14.80 -6.56 6.35
CA CYS A 34 -13.78 -7.42 5.77
C CYS A 34 -13.12 -8.29 6.87
N PRO A 35 -13.19 -9.63 6.77
CA PRO A 35 -12.62 -10.52 7.77
C PRO A 35 -11.12 -10.81 7.57
N VAL A 36 -10.49 -10.21 6.54
CA VAL A 36 -9.09 -10.48 6.18
C VAL A 36 -8.22 -9.36 6.72
N ASP A 37 -7.19 -9.72 7.47
CA ASP A 37 -6.13 -8.82 7.93
C ASP A 37 -4.84 -9.12 7.16
N LEU A 38 -4.21 -8.07 6.63
CA LEU A 38 -2.95 -8.09 5.90
C LEU A 38 -2.01 -7.01 6.47
N PRO A 39 -0.68 -7.16 6.36
CA PRO A 39 0.23 -6.08 6.70
C PRO A 39 -0.01 -4.86 5.81
N SER A 40 0.03 -3.67 6.41
CA SER A 40 -0.08 -2.42 5.66
C SER A 40 1.26 -2.06 5.03
N PHE A 41 1.34 -2.10 3.69
CA PHE A 41 2.54 -1.67 2.97
C PHE A 41 2.82 -0.18 3.17
N PHE A 42 1.79 0.67 3.10
CA PHE A 42 1.92 2.10 3.31
C PHE A 42 2.41 2.47 4.72
N GLU A 43 2.13 1.62 5.71
CA GLU A 43 2.60 1.79 7.09
C GLU A 43 3.81 0.90 7.42
N GLU A 44 4.55 0.43 6.41
CA GLU A 44 5.79 -0.36 6.57
C GLU A 44 5.62 -1.58 7.51
N ALA A 45 4.48 -2.26 7.36
CA ALA A 45 4.05 -3.41 8.15
C ALA A 45 3.95 -3.19 9.68
N LEU A 46 3.97 -1.94 10.16
CA LEU A 46 3.80 -1.61 11.58
C LEU A 46 2.39 -1.92 12.11
N VAL A 47 1.39 -1.92 11.23
CA VAL A 47 0.00 -2.24 11.53
C VAL A 47 -0.62 -3.11 10.45
N THR A 48 -1.73 -3.74 10.79
CA THR A 48 -2.56 -4.45 9.82
C THR A 48 -3.58 -3.52 9.16
N ARG A 49 -4.01 -3.92 7.98
CA ARG A 49 -5.10 -3.34 7.21
C ARG A 49 -6.01 -4.46 6.71
N LYS A 50 -7.16 -4.09 6.17
CA LYS A 50 -8.07 -5.03 5.51
C LYS A 50 -7.66 -5.30 4.06
N ALA A 51 -8.17 -6.39 3.48
CA ALA A 51 -7.97 -6.68 2.06
C ALA A 51 -8.56 -5.60 1.13
N ILE A 52 -9.69 -5.00 1.53
CA ILE A 52 -10.20 -3.75 0.92
C ILE A 52 -9.81 -2.56 1.80
N TYR A 53 -9.05 -1.63 1.24
CA TYR A 53 -8.35 -0.58 1.99
C TYR A 53 -8.15 0.68 1.15
N LYS A 54 -7.76 1.80 1.78
CA LYS A 54 -7.23 2.96 1.06
C LYS A 54 -5.70 2.88 1.04
N MET A 55 -5.10 3.10 -0.12
CA MET A 55 -3.64 3.06 -0.28
C MET A 55 -2.92 4.11 0.57
N ALA A 56 -3.52 5.29 0.68
CA ALA A 56 -3.07 6.37 1.55
C ALA A 56 -4.28 7.23 1.96
N PRO A 57 -4.18 8.04 3.02
CA PRO A 57 -5.28 8.92 3.45
C PRO A 57 -5.72 9.94 2.40
N ARG A 58 -4.81 10.34 1.50
CA ARG A 58 -5.01 11.32 0.42
C ARG A 58 -4.55 10.75 -0.92
N ALA A 59 -4.98 9.53 -1.25
CA ALA A 59 -4.64 8.89 -2.52
C ALA A 59 -5.38 9.57 -3.70
N LEU A 60 -4.82 9.45 -4.90
CA LEU A 60 -5.45 9.89 -6.15
C LEU A 60 -5.42 8.74 -7.16
N PRO A 61 -6.59 8.29 -7.67
CA PRO A 61 -7.95 8.66 -7.26
C PRO A 61 -8.23 8.36 -5.78
N ASP A 62 -9.07 9.17 -5.14
CA ASP A 62 -9.43 8.98 -3.73
C ASP A 62 -10.48 7.87 -3.59
N ALA A 63 -10.04 6.63 -3.66
CA ALA A 63 -10.91 5.45 -3.61
C ALA A 63 -10.28 4.32 -2.80
N TYR A 64 -11.13 3.40 -2.36
CA TYR A 64 -10.67 2.11 -1.86
C TYR A 64 -10.16 1.25 -3.02
N VAL A 65 -9.31 0.27 -2.71
CA VAL A 65 -8.84 -0.77 -3.64
C VAL A 65 -8.86 -2.11 -2.92
N VAL A 66 -8.88 -3.21 -3.67
CA VAL A 66 -8.83 -4.57 -3.09
C VAL A 66 -7.54 -5.28 -3.48
N ASP A 67 -6.76 -5.69 -2.48
CA ASP A 67 -5.78 -6.74 -2.68
C ASP A 67 -6.48 -8.09 -2.58
N LYS A 68 -6.82 -8.65 -3.74
CA LYS A 68 -7.59 -9.88 -3.82
C LYS A 68 -6.77 -11.05 -3.26
N VAL A 69 -7.28 -11.69 -2.21
CA VAL A 69 -6.74 -12.92 -1.62
C VAL A 69 -7.69 -14.09 -1.89
N PRO A 70 -7.29 -15.36 -1.71
CA PRO A 70 -8.17 -16.51 -1.97
C PRO A 70 -9.51 -16.46 -1.24
N ARG A 71 -9.57 -15.84 -0.06
CA ARG A 71 -10.83 -15.64 0.68
C ARG A 71 -11.83 -14.73 -0.05
N CYS A 72 -11.37 -13.83 -0.91
CA CYS A 72 -12.23 -12.91 -1.65
C CYS A 72 -13.13 -13.65 -2.67
N GLU A 73 -12.71 -14.82 -3.17
CA GLU A 73 -13.49 -15.60 -4.16
C GLU A 73 -14.82 -16.14 -3.60
N THR A 74 -14.90 -16.32 -2.29
CA THR A 74 -16.10 -16.89 -1.62
C THR A 74 -16.77 -15.94 -0.64
N CYS A 75 -16.12 -14.84 -0.26
CA CYS A 75 -16.60 -13.97 0.82
C CYS A 75 -17.64 -12.94 0.36
N GLY A 76 -17.33 -12.12 -0.66
CA GLY A 76 -18.26 -11.14 -1.24
C GLY A 76 -18.83 -10.04 -0.33
N ARG A 77 -18.51 -10.00 0.98
CA ARG A 77 -19.13 -9.07 1.95
C ARG A 77 -18.97 -7.60 1.59
N CYS A 78 -17.80 -7.21 1.08
CA CYS A 78 -17.54 -5.83 0.64
C CYS A 78 -18.43 -5.40 -0.54
N VAL A 79 -18.76 -6.34 -1.43
CA VAL A 79 -19.69 -6.11 -2.55
C VAL A 79 -21.11 -5.91 -2.00
N ALA A 80 -21.56 -6.81 -1.11
CA ALA A 80 -22.90 -6.77 -0.55
C ALA A 80 -23.22 -5.51 0.27
N VAL A 81 -22.23 -4.94 0.98
CA VAL A 81 -22.42 -3.76 1.83
C VAL A 81 -22.22 -2.43 1.10
N CYS A 82 -21.68 -2.43 -0.13
CA CYS A 82 -21.35 -1.19 -0.83
C CYS A 82 -22.63 -0.49 -1.35
N PRO A 83 -23.00 0.69 -0.82
CA PRO A 83 -24.28 1.31 -1.16
C PRO A 83 -24.33 1.86 -2.60
N THR A 84 -23.17 2.18 -3.18
CA THR A 84 -23.07 2.72 -4.54
C THR A 84 -22.75 1.66 -5.60
N GLY A 85 -22.57 0.39 -5.18
CA GLY A 85 -22.18 -0.69 -6.09
C GLY A 85 -20.79 -0.47 -6.72
N ALA A 86 -19.89 0.26 -6.05
CA ALA A 86 -18.55 0.55 -6.56
C ALA A 86 -17.63 -0.68 -6.60
N VAL A 87 -17.87 -1.69 -5.77
CA VAL A 87 -16.97 -2.85 -5.63
C VAL A 87 -17.32 -3.95 -6.63
N ASN A 88 -16.36 -4.33 -7.49
CA ASN A 88 -16.47 -5.45 -8.43
C ASN A 88 -15.25 -6.38 -8.32
N LEU A 89 -15.40 -7.50 -7.60
CA LEU A 89 -14.32 -8.49 -7.42
C LEU A 89 -14.02 -9.36 -8.66
N ASN A 90 -14.83 -9.20 -9.72
CA ASN A 90 -14.68 -9.91 -10.99
C ASN A 90 -14.12 -8.99 -12.09
N GLU A 91 -13.65 -7.79 -11.75
CA GLU A 91 -12.97 -6.92 -12.70
C GLU A 91 -11.73 -7.63 -13.28
N GLU A 92 -11.65 -7.70 -14.61
CA GLU A 92 -10.55 -8.34 -15.32
C GLU A 92 -9.49 -7.32 -15.74
N PRO A 93 -8.21 -7.69 -15.75
CA PRO A 93 -7.17 -6.84 -16.33
C PRO A 93 -7.40 -6.68 -17.83
N TYR A 94 -7.07 -5.51 -18.37
CA TYR A 94 -7.08 -5.27 -19.80
C TYR A 94 -5.78 -4.60 -20.25
N GLU A 95 -5.51 -4.70 -21.54
CA GLU A 95 -4.34 -4.10 -22.17
C GLU A 95 -4.78 -2.96 -23.09
N GLN A 96 -3.95 -1.92 -23.14
CA GLN A 96 -4.17 -0.75 -23.97
C GLN A 96 -2.89 -0.39 -24.69
N ASP A 97 -2.94 -0.37 -26.02
CA ASP A 97 -1.83 0.12 -26.82
C ASP A 97 -1.88 1.66 -26.92
N LEU A 98 -0.74 2.28 -26.63
CA LEU A 98 -0.53 3.72 -26.68
C LEU A 98 0.58 4.04 -27.68
N ASN A 99 0.32 5.00 -28.56
CA ASN A 99 1.33 5.57 -29.44
C ASN A 99 1.89 6.85 -28.81
N VAL A 100 3.19 6.86 -28.51
CA VAL A 100 3.86 7.96 -27.80
C VAL A 100 5.19 8.32 -28.45
N GLY A 101 5.57 9.60 -28.40
CA GLY A 101 6.84 10.07 -28.98
C GLY A 101 8.06 9.90 -28.06
N ALA A 102 7.84 9.87 -26.75
CA ALA A 102 8.90 9.78 -25.74
C ALA A 102 8.42 9.01 -24.51
N ILE A 103 9.37 8.42 -23.78
CA ILE A 103 9.14 7.70 -22.52
C ILE A 103 10.10 8.26 -21.48
N ILE A 104 9.55 8.58 -20.30
CA ILE A 104 10.31 9.08 -19.15
C ILE A 104 10.27 7.99 -18.06
N LEU A 105 11.43 7.54 -17.60
CA LEU A 105 11.52 6.58 -16.50
C LEU A 105 11.64 7.31 -15.16
N SER A 106 10.64 7.14 -14.30
CA SER A 106 10.55 7.79 -12.99
C SER A 106 10.07 6.83 -11.88
N MET A 107 10.55 5.59 -11.89
CA MET A 107 10.09 4.50 -11.01
C MET A 107 10.51 4.65 -9.53
N GLY A 108 11.26 5.68 -9.18
CA GLY A 108 11.72 5.93 -7.82
C GLY A 108 12.86 4.99 -7.39
N TYR A 109 12.82 4.56 -6.12
CA TYR A 109 13.83 3.71 -5.50
C TYR A 109 13.17 2.70 -4.55
N ALA A 110 13.94 1.71 -4.12
CA ALA A 110 13.57 0.79 -3.05
C ALA A 110 14.57 0.96 -1.88
N LEU A 111 14.14 0.60 -0.67
CA LEU A 111 15.03 0.60 0.50
C LEU A 111 16.04 -0.55 0.41
N SER A 112 17.21 -0.36 1.02
CA SER A 112 18.13 -1.47 1.30
C SER A 112 17.43 -2.50 2.20
N ASP A 113 17.80 -3.77 2.04
CA ASP A 113 17.28 -4.83 2.90
C ASP A 113 18.01 -4.77 4.26
N PRO A 114 17.33 -4.38 5.35
CA PRO A 114 17.96 -4.31 6.67
C PRO A 114 18.37 -5.68 7.22
N GLU A 115 17.89 -6.79 6.64
CA GLU A 115 18.33 -8.14 7.03
C GLU A 115 19.77 -8.45 6.60
N GLU A 116 20.33 -7.71 5.64
CA GLU A 116 21.75 -7.82 5.25
C GLU A 116 22.70 -7.48 6.41
N TYR A 117 22.24 -6.65 7.37
CA TYR A 117 22.97 -6.22 8.56
C TYR A 117 22.47 -6.96 9.81
N GLY A 118 22.48 -8.30 9.76
CA GLY A 118 21.92 -9.16 10.80
C GLY A 118 22.48 -8.91 12.22
N GLU A 119 23.69 -8.36 12.35
CA GLU A 119 24.28 -7.95 13.62
C GLU A 119 23.49 -6.82 14.30
N LEU A 120 22.83 -5.96 13.53
CA LEU A 120 21.99 -4.87 14.02
C LEU A 120 20.63 -5.38 14.54
N GLY A 121 20.24 -6.60 14.15
CA GLY A 121 19.12 -7.32 14.75
C GLY A 121 17.73 -6.86 14.31
N TYR A 122 17.60 -6.30 13.10
CA TYR A 122 16.30 -6.13 12.45
C TYR A 122 15.58 -7.48 12.35
N GLY A 123 14.26 -7.49 12.51
CA GLY A 123 13.45 -8.72 12.60
C GLY A 123 13.59 -9.51 13.92
N ARG A 124 14.75 -9.44 14.60
CA ARG A 124 14.99 -10.09 15.89
C ARG A 124 14.56 -9.23 17.08
N PHE A 125 14.81 -7.92 17.02
CA PHE A 125 14.52 -6.99 18.09
C PHE A 125 13.37 -6.05 17.68
N PRO A 126 12.22 -6.05 18.38
CA PRO A 126 11.05 -5.27 17.95
C PRO A 126 11.27 -3.75 17.89
N ASN A 127 12.27 -3.23 18.60
CA ASN A 127 12.59 -1.79 18.62
C ASN A 127 13.71 -1.40 17.64
N VAL A 128 14.20 -2.34 16.83
CA VAL A 128 15.08 -2.06 15.70
C VAL A 128 14.19 -1.93 14.47
N ILE A 129 14.06 -0.70 14.00
CA ILE A 129 13.23 -0.32 12.86
C ILE A 129 14.09 0.43 11.84
N HIS A 130 13.71 0.39 10.56
CA HIS A 130 14.39 1.19 9.53
C HIS A 130 13.83 2.61 9.45
N SER A 131 14.53 3.48 8.70
CA SER A 131 14.21 4.92 8.57
C SER A 131 12.77 5.17 8.11
N MET A 132 12.26 4.42 7.13
CA MET A 132 10.88 4.58 6.67
C MET A 132 9.84 4.15 7.71
N GLN A 133 10.07 3.11 8.50
CA GLN A 133 9.19 2.78 9.63
C GLN A 133 9.16 3.92 10.66
N TYR A 134 10.33 4.51 10.96
CA TYR A 134 10.38 5.69 11.82
C TYR A 134 9.58 6.86 11.23
N GLU A 135 9.72 7.13 9.94
CA GLU A 135 8.96 8.17 9.25
C GLU A 135 7.44 7.92 9.33
N ARG A 136 7.00 6.67 9.19
CA ARG A 136 5.59 6.30 9.40
C ARG A 136 5.13 6.60 10.82
N LEU A 137 5.91 6.25 11.85
CA LEU A 137 5.57 6.56 13.25
C LEU A 137 5.55 8.07 13.54
N ALA A 138 6.46 8.83 12.93
CA ALA A 138 6.54 10.28 13.07
C ALA A 138 5.49 11.04 12.24
N SER A 139 4.89 10.38 11.25
CA SER A 139 3.87 10.98 10.38
C SER A 139 2.54 11.13 11.10
N ARG A 140 1.91 12.31 10.95
CA ARG A 140 0.54 12.58 11.43
C ARG A 140 -0.50 11.64 10.81
N SER A 141 -0.25 11.19 9.59
CA SER A 141 -1.08 10.21 8.86
C SER A 141 -0.65 8.76 9.06
N GLY A 142 0.36 8.52 9.89
CA GLY A 142 0.82 7.18 10.23
C GLY A 142 0.05 6.55 11.39
N PRO A 143 0.44 5.32 11.80
CA PRO A 143 -0.36 4.50 12.69
C PRO A 143 -0.44 5.02 14.12
N THR A 144 0.51 5.88 14.50
CA THR A 144 0.61 6.48 15.84
C THR A 144 0.35 7.99 15.81
N GLU A 145 -0.22 8.49 14.71
CA GLU A 145 -0.59 9.89 14.49
C GLU A 145 0.52 10.92 14.78
N GLY A 146 1.78 10.55 14.55
CA GLY A 146 2.95 11.39 14.73
C GLY A 146 3.63 11.25 16.10
N ILE A 147 3.18 10.32 16.93
CA ILE A 147 3.83 9.98 18.20
C ILE A 147 4.71 8.77 17.98
N VAL A 148 6.03 8.93 18.09
CA VAL A 148 6.95 7.78 17.97
C VAL A 148 6.82 6.89 19.21
N LEU A 149 6.26 5.69 19.01
CA LEU A 149 6.11 4.67 20.06
C LEU A 149 7.00 3.47 19.73
N ARG A 150 7.57 2.86 20.77
CA ARG A 150 8.34 1.62 20.66
C ARG A 150 7.42 0.46 20.24
N PRO A 151 7.72 -0.27 19.16
CA PRO A 151 6.87 -1.39 18.74
C PRO A 151 6.76 -2.50 19.79
N SER A 152 7.75 -2.67 20.67
CA SER A 152 7.72 -3.72 21.70
C SER A 152 6.66 -3.52 22.79
N ASP A 153 6.41 -2.27 23.20
CA ASP A 153 5.66 -1.97 24.43
C ASP A 153 4.76 -0.73 24.33
N GLY A 154 4.70 -0.08 23.16
CA GLY A 154 3.86 1.10 22.91
C GLY A 154 4.27 2.34 23.71
N LYS A 155 5.45 2.37 24.33
CA LYS A 155 5.90 3.51 25.13
C LYS A 155 6.74 4.48 24.31
N VAL A 156 6.67 5.76 24.66
CA VAL A 156 7.53 6.80 24.07
C VAL A 156 9.00 6.51 24.42
N PRO A 157 9.91 6.38 23.44
CA PRO A 157 11.32 6.19 23.71
C PRO A 157 11.92 7.46 24.33
N LYS A 158 12.64 7.31 25.45
CA LYS A 158 13.39 8.43 26.07
C LYS A 158 14.78 8.64 25.46
N ARG A 159 15.28 7.67 24.70
CA ARG A 159 16.59 7.64 24.07
C ARG A 159 16.47 6.89 22.75
N ILE A 160 17.08 7.43 21.69
CA ILE A 160 17.07 6.87 20.34
C ILE A 160 18.52 6.87 19.84
N ALA A 161 18.93 5.81 19.15
CA ALA A 161 20.20 5.73 18.44
C ALA A 161 19.93 5.63 16.94
N TRP A 162 20.68 6.38 16.13
CA TRP A 162 20.64 6.33 14.68
C TRP A 162 21.91 5.66 14.17
N LEU A 163 21.74 4.58 13.43
CA LEU A 163 22.83 3.89 12.75
C LEU A 163 22.84 4.37 11.30
N GLN A 164 23.96 4.91 10.86
CA GLN A 164 24.12 5.49 9.52
C GLN A 164 24.81 4.48 8.59
N CYS A 165 24.61 4.66 7.28
CA CYS A 165 25.21 3.82 6.23
C CYS A 165 24.79 2.34 6.29
N VAL A 166 23.53 2.12 6.70
CA VAL A 166 22.78 0.85 6.63
C VAL A 166 21.88 0.90 5.40
#